data_AF-A0A8T6CFW9-F1
#
_entry.id   AF-A0A8T6CFW9-F1
#
_cell.length_a   1.000
_cell.length_b   1.000
_cell.length_c   1.000
_cell.angle_alpha   90.00
_cell.angle_beta   90.00
_cell.angle_gamma   90.00
#
_symmetry.space_group_name_H-M   'P 1'
#
loop_
_entity.id
_entity.type
_entity.pdbx_description
1 polymer ?
#
loop_
_entity_poly.entity_id
_entity_poly.type
_entity_poly.pdbx_seq_one_letter_code
_entity_poly.pdbx_strand_id
1 'polypeptide(L)'
;MYYRRTLTDAQINRELLDVVLRTPMWWVVIVSILGLIVAGAASAFGFMMNQGLGVTGLQQPIFWGFFITNFIFWVGISHAGVMISAILRLSQAEWRRPMVRAAETMTVFALMTSLLQPLIHAGRPWRIFYWVFPYDWARGIWPDVRSPLVWDPTAIITYLTSSSLFVYTALIPDLAIIRDRSTGWRRTVYGVLALGWHGNPRQWKLQGIAGILLSALILPVFVSVHSIVSWDFGVSLVPSWHVTVFAPYFVIGAVHSGVSAVVTLMILMRKLYKLENFIWEEHIDAVARLLIVVATAWLFFFWLDLVFALWLKEEQEMTVWHLRLFEPPWSWLFLVFIVCSYIIPVPLWMFRRVRRSFTWMLWTSLLVNVGMFLERLIIIVPALMRKGPWVFTYDTYRPSAVEVTLIV
;
A
#
# COMPACT_ATOMS: atom_id res chain seq x y z
N MET A 1 27.64 -19.85 -10.47
CA MET A 1 26.94 -20.87 -9.67
C MET A 1 27.11 -20.50 -8.20
N TYR A 2 26.11 -19.88 -7.57
CA TYR A 2 26.10 -19.76 -6.11
C TYR A 2 25.79 -21.15 -5.54
N TYR A 3 26.76 -21.78 -4.88
CA TYR A 3 26.55 -23.05 -4.19
C TYR A 3 25.53 -22.81 -3.07
N ARG A 4 24.35 -23.44 -3.16
CA ARG A 4 23.32 -23.31 -2.13
C ARG A 4 23.82 -23.99 -0.87
N ARG A 5 23.97 -23.23 0.22
CA ARG A 5 24.32 -23.80 1.52
C ARG A 5 23.12 -24.56 2.06
N THR A 6 23.27 -25.87 2.29
CA THR A 6 22.29 -26.64 3.04
C THR A 6 22.41 -26.26 4.52
N LEU A 7 21.42 -25.55 5.04
CA LEU A 7 21.36 -25.14 6.44
C LEU A 7 20.56 -26.16 7.25
N THR A 8 21.01 -26.47 8.46
CA THR A 8 20.22 -27.26 9.42
C THR A 8 19.16 -26.39 10.10
N ASP A 9 18.07 -26.98 10.60
CA ASP A 9 17.00 -26.23 11.29
C ASP A 9 17.52 -25.37 12.45
N ALA A 10 18.54 -25.86 13.17
CA ALA A 10 19.20 -25.12 14.23
C ALA A 10 19.96 -23.88 13.70
N GLN A 11 20.61 -24.00 12.54
CA GLN A 11 21.29 -22.87 11.88
C GLN A 11 20.29 -21.85 11.37
N ILE A 12 19.20 -22.30 10.74
CA ILE A 12 18.12 -21.43 10.27
C ILE A 12 17.57 -20.58 11.41
N ASN A 13 17.19 -21.23 12.52
CA ASN A 13 16.69 -20.53 13.69
C ASN A 13 17.71 -19.55 14.26
N ARG A 14 18.99 -19.94 14.35
CA ARG A 14 20.03 -19.05 14.86
C ARG A 14 20.23 -17.82 13.98
N GLU A 15 20.35 -17.99 12.67
CA GLU A 15 20.57 -16.88 11.73
C GLU A 15 19.38 -15.91 11.69
N LEU A 16 18.14 -16.42 11.70
CA LEU A 16 16.94 -15.58 11.70
C LEU A 16 16.70 -14.86 13.04
N LEU A 17 16.97 -15.53 14.17
CA LEU A 17 16.79 -14.92 15.49
C LEU A 17 17.85 -13.87 15.82
N ASP A 18 19.05 -13.97 15.24
CA ASP A 18 20.11 -12.99 15.50
C ASP A 18 19.69 -11.58 15.06
N VAL A 19 18.92 -11.49 13.96
CA VAL A 19 18.32 -10.25 13.45
C VAL A 19 17.38 -9.60 14.46
N VAL A 20 16.65 -10.40 15.24
CA VAL A 20 15.65 -9.92 16.21
C VAL A 20 16.29 -9.62 17.56
N LEU A 21 17.22 -10.46 18.01
CA LEU A 21 17.78 -10.38 19.36
C LEU A 21 18.92 -9.37 19.48
N ARG A 22 19.65 -9.10 18.37
CA ARG A 22 20.75 -8.13 18.34
C ARG A 22 20.35 -6.90 17.53
N THR A 23 20.41 -5.73 18.17
CA THR A 23 20.16 -4.46 17.50
C THR A 23 21.48 -3.81 17.12
N PRO A 24 21.86 -3.77 15.84
CA PRO A 24 23.11 -3.14 15.43
C PRO A 24 23.00 -1.61 15.50
N MET A 25 24.12 -0.92 15.69
CA MET A 25 24.14 0.54 15.87
C MET A 25 23.55 1.30 14.66
N TRP A 26 23.80 0.80 13.44
CA TRP A 26 23.24 1.39 12.22
C TRP A 26 21.71 1.41 12.25
N TRP A 27 21.06 0.40 12.86
CA TRP A 27 19.60 0.33 12.95
C TRP A 27 19.08 1.45 13.86
N VAL A 28 19.74 1.68 15.00
CA VAL A 28 19.38 2.75 15.94
C VAL A 28 19.52 4.12 15.27
N VAL A 29 20.61 4.34 14.52
CA VAL A 29 20.82 5.59 13.78
C VAL A 29 19.72 5.81 12.74
N ILE A 30 19.42 4.81 11.91
CA ILE A 30 18.38 4.92 10.88
C ILE A 30 17.00 5.17 11.53
N VAL A 31 16.64 4.41 12.57
CA VAL A 31 15.35 4.58 13.26
C VAL A 31 15.26 5.95 13.94
N SER A 32 16.36 6.48 14.47
CA SER A 32 16.39 7.82 15.05
C SER A 32 16.18 8.90 13.98
N ILE A 33 16.82 8.77 12.82
CA ILE A 33 16.63 9.68 11.68
C ILE A 33 15.18 9.63 11.17
N LEU A 34 14.64 8.43 10.96
CA LEU A 34 13.24 8.25 10.55
C LEU A 34 12.28 8.80 11.62
N GLY A 35 12.60 8.63 12.91
CA GLY A 35 11.83 9.20 14.01
C GLY A 35 11.81 10.72 14.01
N LEU A 36 12.94 11.37 13.65
CA LEU A 36 13.00 12.83 13.48
C LEU A 36 12.15 13.31 12.28
N ILE A 37 12.14 12.56 11.18
CA ILE A 37 11.28 12.86 10.03
C ILE A 37 9.80 12.77 10.43
N VAL A 38 9.41 11.69 11.13
CA VAL A 38 8.04 11.53 11.65
C VAL A 38 7.68 12.63 12.64
N ALA A 39 8.61 13.05 13.51
CA ALA A 39 8.39 14.19 14.40
C ALA A 39 8.21 15.52 13.63
N GLY A 40 8.97 15.71 12.54
CA GLY A 40 8.81 16.81 11.61
C GLY A 40 7.41 16.83 10.98
N ALA A 41 6.95 15.69 10.45
CA ALA A 41 5.59 15.53 9.93
C ALA A 41 4.53 15.81 11.00
N ALA A 42 4.69 15.30 12.22
CA ALA A 42 3.77 15.58 13.33
C ALA A 42 3.73 17.08 13.69
N SER A 43 4.87 17.77 13.63
CA SER A 43 4.93 19.22 13.87
C SER A 43 4.25 20.02 12.75
N ALA A 44 4.43 19.63 11.49
CA ALA A 44 3.76 20.22 10.34
C ALA A 44 2.23 20.01 10.43
N PHE A 45 1.79 18.83 10.88
CA PHE A 45 0.38 18.56 11.15
C PHE A 45 -0.14 19.47 12.27
N GLY A 46 0.58 19.60 13.39
CA GLY A 46 0.21 20.50 14.48
C GLY A 46 0.10 21.97 14.04
N PHE A 47 1.00 22.41 13.17
CA PHE A 47 0.95 23.74 12.55
C PHE A 47 -0.29 23.91 11.66
N MET A 48 -0.56 22.94 10.77
CA MET A 48 -1.74 22.95 9.91
C MET A 48 -3.05 22.92 10.72
N MET A 49 -3.06 22.18 11.83
CA MET A 49 -4.20 22.13 12.75
C MET A 49 -4.50 23.48 13.41
N ASN A 50 -3.47 24.25 13.72
CA ASN A 50 -3.62 25.57 14.33
C ASN A 50 -4.01 26.66 13.32
N GLN A 51 -3.41 26.64 12.12
CA GLN A 51 -3.67 27.64 11.07
C GLN A 51 -4.83 27.30 10.13
N GLY A 52 -5.32 26.06 10.19
CA GLY A 52 -6.33 25.52 9.27
C GLY A 52 -5.75 25.04 7.93
N LEU A 53 -6.60 24.45 7.10
CA LEU A 53 -6.21 23.89 5.79
C LEU A 53 -5.71 24.94 4.77
N GLY A 54 -5.88 26.23 5.03
CA GLY A 54 -5.44 27.30 4.13
C GLY A 54 -3.91 27.40 3.96
N VAL A 55 -3.12 26.74 4.80
CA VAL A 55 -1.66 26.64 4.63
C VAL A 55 -1.25 25.58 3.59
N THR A 56 -2.21 24.77 3.14
CA THR A 56 -2.02 23.77 2.09
C THR A 56 -2.11 24.42 0.70
N GLY A 57 -1.72 23.70 -0.34
CA GLY A 57 -1.93 24.10 -1.73
C GLY A 57 -3.34 23.79 -2.24
N LEU A 58 -4.24 23.29 -1.38
CA LEU A 58 -5.62 23.00 -1.73
C LEU A 58 -6.41 24.30 -1.87
N GLN A 59 -7.20 24.39 -2.92
CA GLN A 59 -8.02 25.55 -3.22
C GLN A 59 -9.26 25.12 -4.00
N GLN A 60 -10.26 25.98 -4.18
CA GLN A 60 -11.36 25.64 -5.09
C GLN A 60 -10.94 25.95 -6.53
N PRO A 61 -11.15 25.04 -7.50
CA PRO A 61 -11.93 23.79 -7.43
C PRO A 61 -11.17 22.54 -6.92
N ILE A 62 -9.85 22.58 -6.76
CA ILE A 62 -8.99 21.44 -6.40
C ILE A 62 -8.93 21.21 -4.88
N PHE A 63 -10.00 20.62 -4.33
CA PHE A 63 -10.10 20.33 -2.89
C PHE A 63 -9.38 19.04 -2.47
N TRP A 64 -8.97 18.19 -3.41
CA TRP A 64 -8.15 17.00 -3.16
C TRP A 64 -6.88 17.03 -4.01
N GLY A 65 -5.76 16.69 -3.38
CA GLY A 65 -4.44 16.67 -4.00
C GLY A 65 -3.56 15.63 -3.33
N PHE A 66 -2.50 16.07 -2.66
CA PHE A 66 -1.46 15.19 -2.15
C PHE A 66 -1.93 14.23 -1.04
N PHE A 67 -2.79 14.67 -0.11
CA PHE A 67 -3.27 13.79 0.97
C PHE A 67 -4.03 12.57 0.46
N ILE A 68 -4.99 12.78 -0.45
CA ILE A 68 -5.79 11.69 -1.04
C ILE A 68 -4.96 10.85 -2.01
N THR A 69 -4.03 11.47 -2.76
CA THR A 69 -3.04 10.73 -3.55
C THR A 69 -2.26 9.74 -2.69
N ASN A 70 -1.71 10.22 -1.57
CA ASN A 70 -0.92 9.43 -0.64
C ASN A 70 -1.78 8.36 0.07
N PHE A 71 -3.00 8.70 0.45
CA PHE A 71 -3.98 7.78 0.99
C PHE A 71 -4.17 6.55 0.10
N ILE A 72 -4.56 6.76 -1.16
CA ILE A 72 -4.83 5.67 -2.11
C ILE A 72 -3.55 4.88 -2.39
N PHE A 73 -2.41 5.57 -2.48
CA PHE A 73 -1.12 4.93 -2.69
C PHE A 73 -0.75 3.97 -1.56
N TRP A 74 -0.87 4.39 -0.29
CA TRP A 74 -0.57 3.54 0.87
C TRP A 74 -1.59 2.42 1.06
N VAL A 75 -2.88 2.68 0.82
CA VAL A 75 -3.88 1.59 0.73
C VAL A 75 -3.43 0.62 -0.36
N GLY A 76 -3.04 1.11 -1.54
CA GLY A 76 -2.54 0.31 -2.66
C GLY A 76 -1.35 -0.58 -2.28
N ILE A 77 -0.31 -0.01 -1.67
CA ILE A 77 0.86 -0.75 -1.19
C ILE A 77 0.46 -1.90 -0.26
N SER A 78 -0.54 -1.67 0.59
CA SER A 78 -0.98 -2.67 1.56
C SER A 78 -1.58 -3.93 0.92
N HIS A 79 -2.01 -3.92 -0.34
CA HIS A 79 -2.57 -5.09 -1.03
C HIS A 79 -1.53 -6.18 -1.34
N ALA A 80 -0.24 -5.86 -1.28
CA ALA A 80 0.83 -6.81 -1.52
C ALA A 80 0.83 -7.99 -0.53
N GLY A 81 0.52 -7.71 0.75
CA GLY A 81 0.51 -8.71 1.80
C GLY A 81 -0.49 -9.81 1.48
N VAL A 82 -1.75 -9.47 1.20
CA VAL A 82 -2.79 -10.46 0.87
C VAL A 82 -2.46 -11.24 -0.40
N MET A 83 -1.93 -10.57 -1.44
CA MET A 83 -1.49 -11.26 -2.65
C MET A 83 -0.45 -12.34 -2.31
N ILE A 84 0.57 -12.01 -1.53
CA ILE A 84 1.66 -12.94 -1.22
C ILE A 84 1.29 -13.95 -0.13
N SER A 85 0.45 -13.58 0.83
CA SER A 85 0.22 -14.38 2.04
C SER A 85 -1.06 -15.22 1.98
N ALA A 86 -2.07 -14.78 1.23
CA ALA A 86 -3.36 -15.47 1.07
C ALA A 86 -3.53 -16.07 -0.32
N ILE A 87 -3.44 -15.27 -1.40
CA ILE A 87 -3.67 -15.77 -2.78
C ILE A 87 -2.65 -16.87 -3.10
N LEU A 88 -1.35 -16.58 -2.93
CA LEU A 88 -0.30 -17.57 -3.17
C LEU A 88 -0.34 -18.76 -2.21
N ARG A 89 -0.94 -18.61 -1.02
CA ARG A 89 -1.16 -19.74 -0.09
C ARG A 89 -2.24 -20.67 -0.62
N LEU A 90 -3.37 -20.10 -1.05
CA LEU A 90 -4.48 -20.88 -1.60
C LEU A 90 -4.09 -21.54 -2.93
N SER A 91 -3.23 -20.90 -3.72
CA SER A 91 -2.65 -21.50 -4.94
C SER A 91 -1.50 -22.49 -4.67
N GLN A 92 -1.22 -22.83 -3.40
CA GLN A 92 -0.14 -23.74 -3.00
C GLN A 92 1.25 -23.36 -3.55
N ALA A 93 1.50 -22.07 -3.77
CA ALA A 93 2.77 -21.59 -4.31
C ALA A 93 3.84 -21.50 -3.20
N GLU A 94 4.68 -22.53 -3.08
CA GLU A 94 5.63 -22.65 -1.95
C GLU A 94 6.81 -21.67 -1.98
N TRP A 95 7.11 -21.07 -3.15
CA TRP A 95 8.15 -20.04 -3.28
C TRP A 95 7.83 -18.76 -2.51
N ARG A 96 6.59 -18.56 -2.05
CA ARG A 96 6.18 -17.37 -1.28
C ARG A 96 6.84 -17.31 0.10
N ARG A 97 7.20 -18.46 0.70
CA ARG A 97 7.52 -18.60 2.13
C ARG A 97 8.52 -17.55 2.67
N PRO A 98 9.65 -17.23 1.99
CA PRO A 98 10.62 -16.25 2.52
C PRO A 98 10.11 -14.80 2.52
N MET A 99 9.05 -14.51 1.76
CA MET A 99 8.52 -13.16 1.56
C MET A 99 7.29 -12.86 2.43
N VAL A 100 6.58 -13.90 2.88
CA VAL A 100 5.27 -13.76 3.54
C VAL A 100 5.33 -12.78 4.72
N ARG A 101 6.30 -12.91 5.63
CA ARG A 101 6.42 -12.06 6.83
C ARG A 101 6.68 -10.60 6.51
N ALA A 102 7.56 -10.35 5.55
CA ALA A 102 7.87 -8.99 5.12
C ALA A 102 6.64 -8.33 4.47
N ALA A 103 5.93 -9.06 3.60
CA ALA A 103 4.73 -8.57 2.92
C ALA A 103 3.58 -8.30 3.91
N GLU A 104 3.31 -9.25 4.82
CA GLU A 104 2.33 -9.15 5.90
C GLU A 104 2.57 -7.93 6.81
N THR A 105 3.80 -7.75 7.25
CA THR A 105 4.18 -6.64 8.13
C THR A 105 4.08 -5.29 7.41
N MET A 106 4.52 -5.25 6.14
CA MET A 106 4.42 -4.05 5.30
C MET A 106 2.95 -3.62 5.13
N THR A 107 2.03 -4.57 4.93
CA THR A 107 0.58 -4.29 4.84
C THR A 107 0.04 -3.59 6.09
N VAL A 108 0.39 -4.08 7.28
CA VAL A 108 -0.09 -3.46 8.54
C VAL A 108 0.41 -2.02 8.65
N PHE A 109 1.71 -1.78 8.43
CA PHE A 109 2.26 -0.42 8.50
C PHE A 109 1.69 0.50 7.42
N ALA A 110 1.52 0.00 6.18
CA ALA A 110 0.93 0.75 5.08
C ALA A 110 -0.53 1.16 5.37
N LEU A 111 -1.31 0.30 6.01
CA LEU A 111 -2.68 0.61 6.44
C LEU A 111 -2.73 1.60 7.60
N MET A 112 -1.78 1.53 8.53
CA MET A 112 -1.68 2.53 9.59
C MET A 112 -1.35 3.91 9.01
N THR A 113 -0.42 3.99 8.05
CA THR A 113 -0.09 5.26 7.38
C THR A 113 -1.23 5.77 6.52
N SER A 114 -1.99 4.89 5.85
CA SER A 114 -3.14 5.32 5.05
C SER A 114 -4.27 5.85 5.92
N LEU A 115 -4.59 5.21 7.04
CA LEU A 115 -5.67 5.63 7.94
C LEU A 115 -5.48 7.04 8.51
N LEU A 116 -4.23 7.51 8.62
CA LEU A 116 -3.93 8.87 9.07
C LEU A 116 -4.34 9.94 8.05
N GLN A 117 -4.32 9.63 6.74
CA GLN A 117 -4.54 10.64 5.69
C GLN A 117 -5.98 11.19 5.66
N PRO A 118 -7.05 10.36 5.75
CA PRO A 118 -8.42 10.86 5.89
C PRO A 118 -8.65 11.70 7.14
N LEU A 119 -7.89 11.47 8.21
CA LEU A 119 -7.96 12.34 9.39
C LEU A 119 -7.24 13.66 9.12
N ILE A 120 -6.01 13.61 8.62
CA ILE A 120 -5.18 14.80 8.38
C ILE A 120 -5.82 15.75 7.36
N HIS A 121 -6.41 15.24 6.29
CA HIS A 121 -7.02 16.07 5.25
C HIS A 121 -8.29 16.82 5.70
N ALA A 122 -8.88 16.42 6.83
CA ALA A 122 -10.11 16.99 7.31
C ALA A 122 -9.87 18.37 7.94
N GLY A 123 -10.76 19.34 7.67
CA GLY A 123 -10.68 20.65 8.34
C GLY A 123 -11.00 20.60 9.84
N ARG A 124 -11.64 19.52 10.31
CA ARG A 124 -12.01 19.30 11.72
C ARG A 124 -11.82 17.83 12.09
N PRO A 125 -10.57 17.32 12.20
CA PRO A 125 -10.31 15.89 12.39
C PRO A 125 -10.90 15.35 13.68
N TRP A 126 -10.97 16.18 14.75
CA TRP A 126 -11.60 15.79 16.00
C TRP A 126 -13.07 15.40 15.86
N ARG A 127 -13.79 15.93 14.86
CA ARG A 127 -15.18 15.52 14.56
C ARG A 127 -15.23 14.25 13.73
N ILE A 128 -14.40 14.15 12.69
CA ILE A 128 -14.40 13.00 11.76
C ILE A 128 -14.00 11.72 12.49
N PHE A 129 -13.09 11.81 13.46
CA PHE A 129 -12.63 10.64 14.23
C PHE A 129 -13.79 9.81 14.81
N TYR A 130 -14.87 10.46 15.27
CA TYR A 130 -16.00 9.76 15.87
C TYR A 130 -17.29 9.81 15.02
N TRP A 131 -17.59 10.90 14.30
CA TRP A 131 -18.90 11.06 13.61
C TRP A 131 -19.06 10.21 12.36
N VAL A 132 -17.99 9.62 11.85
CA VAL A 132 -18.10 8.62 10.77
C VAL A 132 -18.72 7.31 11.30
N PHE A 133 -18.64 7.05 12.61
CA PHE A 133 -19.19 5.84 13.20
C PHE A 133 -20.61 6.05 13.75
N PRO A 134 -21.46 5.00 13.69
CA PRO A 134 -22.80 5.01 14.27
C PRO A 134 -22.76 5.00 15.83
N TYR A 135 -22.49 6.15 16.46
CA TYR A 135 -22.37 6.24 17.93
C TYR A 135 -23.19 7.35 18.61
N ASP A 136 -23.61 8.42 17.90
CA ASP A 136 -24.31 9.58 18.50
C ASP A 136 -25.83 9.34 18.70
N TRP A 137 -26.14 8.28 19.45
CA TRP A 137 -27.52 7.86 19.77
C TRP A 137 -28.32 8.94 20.51
N ALA A 138 -27.64 9.73 21.36
CA ALA A 138 -28.28 10.76 22.19
C ALA A 138 -28.85 11.92 21.35
N ARG A 139 -28.20 12.27 20.23
CA ARG A 139 -28.67 13.32 19.32
C ARG A 139 -29.53 12.78 18.17
N GLY A 140 -29.58 11.47 17.97
CA GLY A 140 -30.28 10.84 16.84
C GLY A 140 -29.65 11.18 15.49
N ILE A 141 -28.37 11.53 15.46
CA ILE A 141 -27.64 11.90 14.24
C ILE A 141 -26.87 10.69 13.74
N TRP A 142 -27.03 10.38 12.47
CA TRP A 142 -26.44 9.21 11.81
C TRP A 142 -25.59 9.64 10.61
N PRO A 143 -24.47 8.93 10.32
CA PRO A 143 -23.74 9.14 9.09
C PRO A 143 -24.60 8.74 7.88
N ASP A 144 -24.47 9.48 6.79
CA ASP A 144 -25.13 9.11 5.52
C ASP A 144 -24.38 7.93 4.90
N VAL A 145 -24.97 6.74 5.03
CA VAL A 145 -24.43 5.49 4.49
C VAL A 145 -24.40 5.44 2.96
N ARG A 146 -24.90 6.45 2.25
CA ARG A 146 -24.75 6.56 0.80
C ARG A 146 -23.42 7.17 0.38
N SER A 147 -22.72 7.83 1.30
CA SER A 147 -21.42 8.44 1.04
C SER A 147 -20.32 7.38 1.08
N PRO A 148 -19.55 7.20 -0.01
CA PRO A 148 -18.38 6.31 -0.03
C PRO A 148 -17.34 6.63 1.05
N LEU A 149 -17.20 7.91 1.43
CA LEU A 149 -16.32 8.36 2.50
C LEU A 149 -16.70 7.82 3.90
N VAL A 150 -17.92 7.31 4.10
CA VAL A 150 -18.32 6.60 5.33
C VAL A 150 -17.93 5.12 5.26
N TRP A 151 -17.91 4.54 4.06
CA TRP A 151 -17.50 3.16 3.83
C TRP A 151 -16.00 2.99 4.02
N ASP A 152 -15.21 3.99 3.63
CA ASP A 152 -13.76 3.98 3.64
C ASP A 152 -13.13 3.66 5.01
N PRO A 153 -13.44 4.39 6.10
CA PRO A 153 -12.88 4.05 7.42
C PRO A 153 -13.33 2.68 7.91
N THR A 154 -14.56 2.28 7.58
CA THR A 154 -15.08 0.94 7.92
C THR A 154 -14.30 -0.16 7.18
N ALA A 155 -14.04 0.03 5.88
CA ALA A 155 -13.28 -0.90 5.05
C ALA A 155 -11.84 -1.00 5.52
N ILE A 156 -11.17 0.13 5.76
CA ILE A 156 -9.77 0.16 6.18
C ILE A 156 -9.59 -0.40 7.58
N ILE A 157 -10.47 -0.09 8.54
CA ILE A 157 -10.40 -0.67 9.89
C ILE A 157 -10.65 -2.17 9.84
N THR A 158 -11.63 -2.63 9.05
CA THR A 158 -11.87 -4.06 8.84
C THR A 158 -10.64 -4.74 8.25
N TYR A 159 -9.99 -4.09 7.29
CA TYR A 159 -8.80 -4.62 6.64
C TYR A 159 -7.57 -4.61 7.55
N LEU A 160 -7.35 -3.54 8.32
CA LEU A 160 -6.28 -3.44 9.29
C LEU A 160 -6.47 -4.47 10.41
N THR A 161 -7.69 -4.64 10.91
CA THR A 161 -8.01 -5.61 11.96
C THR A 161 -7.81 -7.04 11.45
N SER A 162 -8.38 -7.38 10.30
CA SER A 162 -8.23 -8.73 9.70
C SER A 162 -6.78 -9.04 9.34
N SER A 163 -6.05 -8.07 8.76
CA SER A 163 -4.62 -8.22 8.46
C SER A 163 -3.81 -8.39 9.74
N SER A 164 -4.02 -7.55 10.76
CA SER A 164 -3.29 -7.64 12.03
C SER A 164 -3.53 -8.98 12.73
N LEU A 165 -4.79 -9.47 12.74
CA LEU A 165 -5.12 -10.80 13.24
C LEU A 165 -4.46 -11.90 12.41
N PHE A 166 -4.42 -11.76 11.09
CA PHE A 166 -3.75 -12.72 10.20
C PHE A 166 -2.25 -12.82 10.48
N VAL A 167 -1.56 -11.68 10.52
CA VAL A 167 -0.13 -11.61 10.83
C VAL A 167 0.13 -12.14 12.23
N TYR A 168 -0.64 -11.71 13.22
CA TYR A 168 -0.47 -12.12 14.61
C TYR A 168 -0.66 -13.62 14.80
N THR A 169 -1.77 -14.18 14.31
CA THR A 169 -2.04 -15.63 14.39
C THR A 169 -0.93 -16.41 13.71
N ALA A 170 -0.48 -15.96 12.54
CA ALA A 170 0.61 -16.60 11.84
C ALA A 170 1.93 -16.52 12.64
N LEU A 171 2.21 -15.43 13.36
CA LEU A 171 3.44 -15.21 14.16
C LEU A 171 3.48 -15.96 15.50
N ILE A 172 2.36 -16.49 16.02
CA ILE A 172 2.32 -17.17 17.33
C ILE A 172 3.46 -18.20 17.53
N PRO A 173 3.74 -19.12 16.57
CA PRO A 173 4.83 -20.09 16.71
C PRO A 173 6.21 -19.42 16.74
N ASP A 174 6.40 -18.37 15.93
CA ASP A 174 7.67 -17.62 15.84
C ASP A 174 7.95 -16.87 17.15
N LEU A 175 6.92 -16.26 17.74
CA LEU A 175 6.98 -15.60 19.05
C LEU A 175 7.35 -16.58 20.18
N ALA A 176 6.87 -17.83 20.10
CA ALA A 176 7.23 -18.87 21.06
C ALA A 176 8.72 -19.25 20.95
N ILE A 177 9.26 -19.31 19.73
CA ILE A 177 10.70 -19.56 19.52
C ILE A 177 11.53 -18.41 20.12
N ILE A 178 11.11 -17.15 19.93
CA ILE A 178 11.80 -15.98 20.51
C ILE A 178 11.71 -15.99 22.05
N ARG A 179 10.54 -16.34 22.62
CA ARG A 179 10.35 -16.52 24.07
C ARG A 179 11.36 -17.51 24.64
N ASP A 180 11.52 -18.67 24.01
CA ASP A 180 12.36 -19.75 24.53
C ASP A 180 13.87 -19.42 24.43
N ARG A 181 14.23 -18.41 23.63
CA ARG A 181 15.62 -17.94 23.42
C ARG A 181 15.92 -16.59 24.06
N SER A 182 14.94 -15.93 24.66
CA SER A 182 15.10 -14.65 25.32
C SER A 182 15.23 -14.79 26.84
N THR A 183 15.85 -13.81 27.48
CA THR A 183 16.09 -13.77 28.93
C THR A 183 15.52 -12.49 29.54
N GLY A 184 15.32 -12.49 30.86
CA GLY A 184 14.78 -11.34 31.60
C GLY A 184 13.36 -10.95 31.19
N TRP A 185 13.07 -9.66 31.15
CA TRP A 185 11.74 -9.11 30.85
C TRP A 185 11.25 -9.45 29.43
N ARG A 186 12.16 -9.59 28.46
CA ARG A 186 11.82 -9.95 27.07
C ARG A 186 11.11 -11.30 27.01
N ARG A 187 11.56 -12.27 27.81
CA ARG A 187 10.94 -13.60 27.90
C ARG A 187 9.50 -13.52 28.38
N THR A 188 9.21 -12.63 29.34
CA THR A 188 7.84 -12.42 29.84
C THR A 188 6.95 -11.83 28.75
N VAL A 189 7.43 -10.80 28.04
CA VAL A 189 6.67 -10.17 26.95
C VAL A 189 6.36 -11.16 25.83
N TYR A 190 7.38 -11.85 25.30
CA TYR A 190 7.16 -12.88 24.28
C TYR A 190 6.37 -14.09 24.82
N GLY A 191 6.44 -14.35 26.13
CA GLY A 191 5.63 -15.35 26.83
C GLY A 191 4.14 -15.08 26.74
N VAL A 192 3.74 -13.84 27.03
CA VAL A 192 2.35 -13.37 26.89
C VAL A 192 1.93 -13.40 25.42
N LEU A 193 2.76 -12.86 24.52
CA LEU A 193 2.44 -12.77 23.09
C LEU A 193 2.32 -14.14 22.40
N ALA A 194 3.02 -15.16 22.89
CA ALA A 194 2.98 -16.53 22.36
C ALA A 194 1.73 -17.34 22.79
N LEU A 195 0.86 -16.79 23.65
CA LEU A 195 -0.41 -17.41 24.07
C LEU A 195 -0.30 -18.88 24.54
N GLY A 196 0.81 -19.23 25.19
CA GLY A 196 1.03 -20.62 25.64
C GLY A 196 1.26 -21.61 24.49
N TRP A 197 1.84 -21.19 23.38
CA TRP A 197 2.25 -22.09 22.31
C TRP A 197 3.41 -23.01 22.76
N HIS A 198 3.23 -24.32 22.56
CA HIS A 198 4.18 -25.37 22.92
C HIS A 198 4.60 -26.24 21.71
N GLY A 199 3.93 -26.11 20.56
CA GLY A 199 4.24 -26.88 19.35
C GLY A 199 3.61 -28.27 19.30
N ASN A 200 2.53 -28.51 20.06
CA ASN A 200 1.84 -29.81 20.05
C ASN A 200 1.21 -30.11 18.67
N PRO A 201 1.05 -31.38 18.26
CA PRO A 201 0.43 -31.73 16.97
C PRO A 201 -0.96 -31.12 16.77
N ARG A 202 -1.75 -30.99 17.84
CA ARG A 202 -3.05 -30.31 17.81
C ARG A 202 -2.93 -28.82 17.47
N GLN A 203 -1.95 -28.13 18.05
CA GLN A 203 -1.70 -26.70 17.80
C GLN A 203 -1.26 -26.48 16.35
N TRP A 204 -0.36 -27.32 15.82
CA TRP A 204 0.04 -27.27 14.41
C TRP A 204 -1.12 -27.53 13.44
N LYS A 205 -2.00 -28.50 13.75
CA LYS A 205 -3.23 -28.73 12.96
C LYS A 205 -4.12 -27.49 12.94
N LEU A 206 -4.37 -26.88 14.09
CA LEU A 206 -5.19 -25.67 14.20
C LEU A 206 -4.53 -24.49 13.46
N GLN A 207 -3.22 -24.32 13.55
CA GLN A 207 -2.48 -23.28 12.84
C GLN A 207 -2.60 -23.42 11.33
N GLY A 208 -2.53 -24.66 10.81
CA GLY A 208 -2.76 -24.93 9.39
C GLY A 208 -4.18 -24.57 8.95
N ILE A 209 -5.18 -25.01 9.71
CA ILE A 209 -6.60 -24.72 9.43
C ILE A 209 -6.86 -23.21 9.48
N ALA A 210 -6.42 -22.53 10.54
CA ALA A 210 -6.57 -21.09 10.72
C ALA A 210 -5.91 -20.31 9.56
N GLY A 211 -4.70 -20.72 9.15
CA GLY A 211 -4.01 -20.10 8.03
C GLY A 211 -4.81 -20.16 6.71
N ILE A 212 -5.45 -21.29 6.41
CA ILE A 212 -6.30 -21.44 5.21
C ILE A 212 -7.59 -20.62 5.36
N LEU A 213 -8.27 -20.72 6.51
CA LEU A 213 -9.53 -20.04 6.77
C LEU A 213 -9.39 -18.51 6.70
N LEU A 214 -8.38 -17.97 7.37
CA LEU A 214 -8.14 -16.52 7.36
C LEU A 214 -7.69 -16.04 5.97
N SER A 215 -6.95 -16.86 5.22
CA SER A 215 -6.63 -16.56 3.81
C SER A 215 -7.89 -16.51 2.95
N ALA A 216 -8.85 -17.41 3.15
CA ALA A 216 -10.13 -17.35 2.44
C ALA A 216 -10.96 -16.11 2.84
N LEU A 217 -10.96 -15.75 4.13
CA LEU A 217 -11.74 -14.63 4.66
C LEU A 217 -11.19 -13.25 4.24
N ILE A 218 -9.87 -13.12 4.10
CA ILE A 218 -9.25 -11.85 3.73
C ILE A 218 -9.37 -11.54 2.23
N LEU A 219 -9.66 -12.53 1.38
CA LEU A 219 -9.79 -12.32 -0.07
C LEU A 219 -10.94 -11.38 -0.45
N PRO A 220 -12.19 -11.56 0.04
CA PRO A 220 -13.25 -10.59 -0.21
C PRO A 220 -12.92 -9.19 0.30
N VAL A 221 -12.31 -9.09 1.49
CA VAL A 221 -11.88 -7.81 2.07
C VAL A 221 -10.85 -7.13 1.17
N PHE A 222 -9.91 -7.89 0.62
CA PHE A 222 -8.91 -7.40 -0.31
C PHE A 222 -9.52 -6.82 -1.60
N VAL A 223 -10.54 -7.47 -2.17
CA VAL A 223 -11.19 -6.92 -3.37
C VAL A 223 -12.06 -5.71 -3.01
N SER A 224 -12.77 -5.77 -1.88
CA SER A 224 -13.73 -4.73 -1.50
C SER A 224 -13.06 -3.42 -1.10
N VAL A 225 -11.97 -3.44 -0.30
CA VAL A 225 -11.36 -2.23 0.24
C VAL A 225 -10.95 -1.27 -0.86
N HIS A 226 -10.23 -1.76 -1.86
CA HIS A 226 -9.74 -0.88 -2.93
C HIS A 226 -10.83 -0.56 -3.97
N SER A 227 -11.87 -1.39 -4.06
CA SER A 227 -13.08 -1.05 -4.82
C SER A 227 -13.86 0.08 -4.15
N ILE A 228 -13.94 0.10 -2.81
CA ILE A 228 -14.59 1.17 -2.04
C ILE A 228 -13.83 2.49 -2.19
N VAL A 229 -12.50 2.48 -2.02
CA VAL A 229 -11.66 3.66 -2.28
C VAL A 229 -11.80 4.14 -3.74
N SER A 230 -11.98 3.23 -4.69
CA SER A 230 -12.27 3.59 -6.08
C SER A 230 -13.66 4.21 -6.26
N TRP A 231 -14.65 3.84 -5.45
CA TRP A 231 -16.01 4.37 -5.52
C TRP A 231 -16.14 5.79 -4.97
N ASP A 232 -15.17 6.28 -4.18
CA ASP A 232 -15.05 7.71 -3.86
C ASP A 232 -15.03 8.57 -5.14
N PHE A 233 -14.41 8.04 -6.20
CA PHE A 233 -14.35 8.67 -7.52
C PHE A 233 -15.54 8.24 -8.39
N GLY A 234 -15.76 6.93 -8.51
CA GLY A 234 -16.72 6.32 -9.43
C GLY A 234 -18.18 6.74 -9.22
N VAL A 235 -18.58 7.06 -7.99
CA VAL A 235 -19.95 7.49 -7.67
C VAL A 235 -20.14 9.00 -7.84
N SER A 236 -19.05 9.77 -7.92
CA SER A 236 -19.13 11.21 -8.16
C SER A 236 -19.53 11.51 -9.61
N LEU A 237 -19.98 12.75 -9.85
CA LEU A 237 -20.26 13.28 -11.18
C LEU A 237 -19.09 14.10 -11.75
N VAL A 238 -17.89 13.98 -11.17
CA VAL A 238 -16.70 14.68 -11.68
C VAL A 238 -16.28 14.02 -12.99
N PRO A 239 -16.02 14.81 -14.05
CA PRO A 239 -15.51 14.27 -15.30
C PRO A 239 -14.22 13.48 -15.08
N SER A 240 -14.11 12.35 -15.76
CA SER A 240 -13.05 11.35 -15.69
C SER A 240 -12.98 10.59 -14.38
N TRP A 241 -13.92 10.79 -13.45
CA TRP A 241 -14.08 9.95 -12.27
C TRP A 241 -15.28 9.01 -12.40
N HIS A 242 -16.34 9.43 -13.09
CA HIS A 242 -17.57 8.66 -13.26
C HIS A 242 -17.41 7.50 -14.27
N VAL A 243 -16.57 6.52 -13.93
CA VAL A 243 -16.26 5.38 -14.80
C VAL A 243 -16.42 4.06 -14.04
N THR A 244 -17.11 3.12 -14.65
CA THR A 244 -17.44 1.81 -14.03
C THR A 244 -16.25 0.86 -13.95
N VAL A 245 -15.21 1.07 -14.78
CA VAL A 245 -14.00 0.23 -14.80
C VAL A 245 -13.04 0.53 -13.63
N PHE A 246 -13.27 1.59 -12.87
CA PHE A 246 -12.33 2.04 -11.84
C PHE A 246 -12.10 1.01 -10.74
N ALA A 247 -13.13 0.30 -10.27
CA ALA A 247 -12.96 -0.68 -9.20
C ALA A 247 -11.92 -1.79 -9.55
N PRO A 248 -12.07 -2.56 -10.65
CA PRO A 248 -11.06 -3.54 -11.04
C PRO A 248 -9.73 -2.90 -11.45
N TYR A 249 -9.74 -1.71 -12.06
CA TYR A 249 -8.54 -0.97 -12.45
C TYR A 249 -7.67 -0.58 -11.25
N PHE A 250 -8.29 -0.01 -10.22
CA PHE A 250 -7.63 0.35 -8.98
C PHE A 250 -7.11 -0.91 -8.29
N VAL A 251 -7.92 -1.97 -8.16
CA VAL A 251 -7.51 -3.20 -7.46
C VAL A 251 -6.25 -3.80 -8.10
N ILE A 252 -6.18 -3.87 -9.43
CA ILE A 252 -4.98 -4.42 -10.09
C ILE A 252 -3.78 -3.47 -9.97
N GLY A 253 -4.00 -2.15 -9.98
CA GLY A 253 -2.96 -1.16 -9.74
C GLY A 253 -2.42 -1.18 -8.30
N ALA A 254 -3.26 -1.46 -7.32
CA ALA A 254 -2.84 -1.70 -5.94
C ALA A 254 -1.92 -2.93 -5.84
N VAL A 255 -2.27 -4.02 -6.52
CA VAL A 255 -1.38 -5.20 -6.59
C VAL A 255 -0.07 -4.85 -7.28
N HIS A 256 -0.11 -4.08 -8.37
CA HIS A 256 1.08 -3.71 -9.15
C HIS A 256 2.10 -2.92 -8.32
N SER A 257 1.64 -1.86 -7.64
CA SER A 257 2.47 -1.04 -6.74
C SER A 257 2.88 -1.82 -5.48
N GLY A 258 1.94 -2.51 -4.84
CA GLY A 258 2.20 -3.25 -3.61
C GLY A 258 3.23 -4.37 -3.79
N VAL A 259 3.06 -5.24 -4.79
CA VAL A 259 4.01 -6.34 -5.03
C VAL A 259 5.39 -5.78 -5.41
N SER A 260 5.45 -4.65 -6.12
CA SER A 260 6.71 -3.93 -6.40
C SER A 260 7.37 -3.41 -5.13
N ALA A 261 6.61 -2.82 -4.20
CA ALA A 261 7.11 -2.41 -2.89
C ALA A 261 7.67 -3.58 -2.07
N VAL A 262 7.04 -4.77 -2.13
CA VAL A 262 7.59 -5.97 -1.47
C VAL A 262 8.92 -6.39 -2.09
N VAL A 263 9.08 -6.33 -3.42
CA VAL A 263 10.37 -6.63 -4.07
C VAL A 263 11.46 -5.69 -3.55
N THR A 264 11.19 -4.38 -3.50
CA THR A 264 12.11 -3.39 -2.92
C THR A 264 12.47 -3.73 -1.48
N LEU A 265 11.47 -4.01 -0.62
CA LEU A 265 11.69 -4.37 0.77
C LEU A 265 12.54 -5.64 0.91
N MET A 266 12.25 -6.68 0.13
CA MET A 266 12.99 -7.95 0.16
C MET A 266 14.45 -7.78 -0.23
N ILE A 267 14.73 -6.96 -1.26
CA ILE A 267 16.09 -6.67 -1.70
C ILE A 267 16.86 -5.89 -0.63
N LEU A 268 16.23 -4.89 0.00
CA LEU A 268 16.82 -4.13 1.10
C LEU A 268 17.11 -5.03 2.31
N MET A 269 16.13 -5.84 2.73
CA MET A 269 16.30 -6.79 3.84
C MET A 269 17.41 -7.81 3.56
N ARG A 270 17.47 -8.35 2.33
CA ARG A 270 18.52 -9.28 1.91
C ARG A 270 19.91 -8.69 2.13
N LYS A 271 20.12 -7.42 1.74
CA LYS A 271 21.42 -6.76 1.83
C LYS A 271 21.75 -6.29 3.27
N LEU A 272 20.80 -5.69 3.96
CA LEU A 272 21.02 -5.12 5.31
C LEU A 272 21.20 -6.20 6.37
N TYR A 273 20.42 -7.27 6.31
CA TYR A 273 20.44 -8.36 7.28
C TYR A 273 21.19 -9.62 6.80
N LYS A 274 21.87 -9.53 5.65
CA LYS A 274 22.66 -10.63 5.06
C LYS A 274 21.85 -11.93 4.86
N LEU A 275 20.59 -11.82 4.45
CA LEU A 275 19.66 -12.96 4.29
C LEU A 275 19.82 -13.68 2.93
N GLU A 276 21.04 -13.77 2.42
CA GLU A 276 21.35 -14.30 1.08
C GLU A 276 21.05 -15.79 0.95
N ASN A 277 21.12 -16.51 2.07
CA ASN A 277 20.80 -17.93 2.17
C ASN A 277 19.29 -18.22 2.15
N PHE A 278 18.44 -17.20 2.36
CA PHE A 278 16.98 -17.34 2.43
C PHE A 278 16.28 -16.71 1.23
N ILE A 279 16.78 -15.56 0.77
CA ILE A 279 16.19 -14.77 -0.32
C ILE A 279 17.02 -14.96 -1.60
N TRP A 280 16.68 -16.00 -2.34
CA TRP A 280 17.30 -16.32 -3.63
C TRP A 280 16.69 -15.57 -4.82
N GLU A 281 17.43 -15.59 -5.93
CA GLU A 281 17.03 -15.00 -7.22
C GLU A 281 15.74 -15.62 -7.76
N GLU A 282 15.48 -16.90 -7.49
CA GLU A 282 14.28 -17.60 -7.98
C GLU A 282 12.99 -17.03 -7.37
N HIS A 283 13.04 -16.55 -6.14
CA HIS A 283 11.90 -15.89 -5.50
C HIS A 283 11.59 -14.58 -6.22
N ILE A 284 12.61 -13.77 -6.50
CA ILE A 284 12.45 -12.51 -7.22
C ILE A 284 12.01 -12.76 -8.67
N ASP A 285 12.54 -13.80 -9.34
CA ASP A 285 12.14 -14.18 -10.69
C ASP A 285 10.67 -14.65 -10.79
N ALA A 286 10.17 -15.35 -9.77
CA ALA A 286 8.77 -15.74 -9.66
C ALA A 286 7.86 -14.53 -9.47
N VAL A 287 8.23 -13.61 -8.58
CA VAL A 287 7.48 -12.38 -8.32
C VAL A 287 7.47 -11.46 -9.55
N ALA A 288 8.59 -11.35 -10.25
CA ALA A 288 8.68 -10.56 -11.47
C ALA A 288 7.76 -11.11 -12.58
N ARG A 289 7.57 -12.44 -12.67
CA ARG A 289 6.57 -13.01 -13.60
C ARG A 289 5.15 -12.65 -13.21
N LEU A 290 4.83 -12.69 -11.93
CA LEU A 290 3.54 -12.24 -11.42
C LEU A 290 3.32 -10.75 -11.77
N LEU A 291 4.33 -9.91 -11.54
CA LEU A 291 4.28 -8.48 -11.87
C LEU A 291 4.05 -8.21 -13.36
N ILE A 292 4.65 -8.98 -14.27
CA ILE A 292 4.38 -8.84 -15.72
C ILE A 292 2.89 -9.06 -16.03
N VAL A 293 2.28 -10.11 -15.45
CA VAL A 293 0.86 -10.44 -15.69
C VAL A 293 -0.03 -9.34 -15.12
N VAL A 294 0.25 -8.91 -13.89
CA VAL A 294 -0.49 -7.85 -13.19
C VAL A 294 -0.38 -6.52 -13.95
N ALA A 295 0.83 -6.13 -14.35
CA ALA A 295 1.07 -4.89 -15.09
C ALA A 295 0.38 -4.90 -16.47
N THR A 296 0.35 -6.05 -17.14
CA THR A 296 -0.35 -6.19 -18.43
C THR A 296 -1.87 -6.09 -18.25
N ALA A 297 -2.43 -6.70 -17.18
CA ALA A 297 -3.83 -6.54 -16.85
C ALA A 297 -4.18 -5.09 -16.45
N TRP A 298 -3.30 -4.42 -15.71
CA TRP A 298 -3.43 -3.00 -15.41
C TRP A 298 -3.43 -2.14 -16.67
N LEU A 299 -2.49 -2.37 -17.60
CA LEU A 299 -2.44 -1.65 -18.87
C LEU A 299 -3.73 -1.86 -19.69
N PHE A 300 -4.29 -3.06 -19.67
CA PHE A 300 -5.56 -3.35 -20.33
C PHE A 300 -6.70 -2.47 -19.77
N PHE A 301 -6.86 -2.39 -18.44
CA PHE A 301 -7.90 -1.54 -17.84
C PHE A 301 -7.64 -0.04 -18.05
N PHE A 302 -6.40 0.40 -17.94
CA PHE A 302 -6.01 1.77 -18.30
C PHE A 302 -6.40 2.09 -19.75
N TRP A 303 -6.13 1.16 -20.66
CA TRP A 303 -6.43 1.36 -22.07
C TRP A 303 -7.92 1.32 -22.36
N LEU A 304 -8.68 0.47 -21.66
CA LEU A 304 -10.14 0.51 -21.72
C LEU A 304 -10.70 1.87 -21.31
N ASP A 305 -10.26 2.43 -20.17
CA ASP A 305 -10.69 3.74 -19.69
C ASP A 305 -10.49 4.83 -20.77
N LEU A 306 -9.29 4.89 -21.34
CA LEU A 306 -8.96 5.84 -22.39
C LEU A 306 -9.77 5.61 -23.68
N VAL A 307 -9.94 4.36 -24.13
CA VAL A 307 -10.74 4.05 -25.33
C VAL A 307 -12.20 4.45 -25.15
N PHE A 308 -12.80 4.17 -23.99
CA PHE A 308 -14.19 4.56 -23.72
C PHE A 308 -14.34 6.08 -23.70
N ALA A 309 -13.42 6.81 -23.06
CA ALA A 309 -13.44 8.27 -23.07
C ALA A 309 -13.36 8.84 -24.49
N LEU A 310 -12.44 8.32 -25.32
CA LEU A 310 -12.29 8.73 -26.73
C LEU A 310 -13.47 8.33 -27.62
N TRP A 311 -14.16 7.24 -27.29
CA TRP A 311 -15.32 6.75 -28.04
C TRP A 311 -16.59 7.56 -27.75
N LEU A 312 -16.87 7.85 -26.47
CA LEU A 312 -18.04 8.63 -26.06
C LEU A 312 -17.98 10.07 -26.54
N LYS A 313 -16.76 10.65 -26.66
CA LYS A 313 -16.52 12.02 -27.13
C LYS A 313 -17.26 13.10 -26.35
N GLU A 314 -17.52 12.86 -25.07
CA GLU A 314 -18.08 13.87 -24.19
C GLU A 314 -17.08 15.01 -24.00
N GLU A 315 -17.54 16.26 -24.15
CA GLU A 315 -16.66 17.44 -24.18
C GLU A 315 -15.84 17.55 -22.90
N GLN A 316 -16.46 17.30 -21.74
CA GLN A 316 -15.80 17.41 -20.44
C GLN A 316 -14.72 16.33 -20.25
N GLU A 317 -14.99 15.09 -20.66
CA GLU A 317 -14.04 13.97 -20.60
C GLU A 317 -12.84 14.19 -21.54
N MET A 318 -13.12 14.55 -22.79
CA MET A 318 -12.09 14.80 -23.80
C MET A 318 -11.14 15.90 -23.38
N THR A 319 -11.68 16.89 -22.69
CA THR A 319 -10.95 18.02 -22.17
C THR A 319 -9.98 17.64 -21.04
N VAL A 320 -10.40 16.78 -20.11
CA VAL A 320 -9.52 16.29 -19.04
C VAL A 320 -8.41 15.42 -19.64
N TRP A 321 -8.73 14.57 -20.62
CA TRP A 321 -7.72 13.80 -21.34
C TRP A 321 -6.75 14.68 -22.14
N HIS A 322 -7.22 15.76 -22.75
CA HIS A 322 -6.36 16.73 -23.43
C HIS A 322 -5.37 17.37 -22.46
N LEU A 323 -5.85 17.80 -21.28
CA LEU A 323 -5.02 18.33 -20.21
C LEU A 323 -3.95 17.33 -19.77
N ARG A 324 -4.34 16.06 -19.56
CA ARG A 324 -3.43 14.98 -19.14
C ARG A 324 -2.36 14.67 -20.18
N LEU A 325 -2.70 14.69 -21.47
CA LEU A 325 -1.83 14.22 -22.55
C LEU A 325 -0.97 15.32 -23.19
N PHE A 326 -1.50 16.54 -23.32
CA PHE A 326 -0.91 17.56 -24.19
C PHE A 326 -0.52 18.85 -23.46
N GLU A 327 -1.11 19.16 -22.30
CA GLU A 327 -0.87 20.42 -21.60
C GLU A 327 0.20 20.28 -20.49
N PRO A 328 1.35 20.99 -20.57
CA PRO A 328 2.33 21.01 -19.50
C PRO A 328 1.82 21.71 -18.23
N PRO A 329 2.23 21.30 -17.02
CA PRO A 329 3.20 20.25 -16.72
C PRO A 329 2.60 18.83 -16.66
N TRP A 330 1.28 18.69 -16.79
CA TRP A 330 0.57 17.42 -16.60
C TRP A 330 0.92 16.38 -17.66
N SER A 331 1.14 16.80 -18.90
CA SER A 331 1.64 15.94 -19.97
C SER A 331 3.01 15.33 -19.66
N TRP A 332 3.90 16.09 -19.01
CA TRP A 332 5.20 15.58 -18.58
C TRP A 332 5.06 14.56 -17.45
N LEU A 333 4.20 14.85 -16.46
CA LEU A 333 3.91 13.91 -15.38
C LEU A 333 3.25 12.63 -15.90
N PHE A 334 2.37 12.73 -16.89
CA PHE A 334 1.74 11.60 -17.55
C PHE A 334 2.76 10.74 -18.30
N LEU A 335 3.69 11.36 -19.03
CA LEU A 335 4.77 10.63 -19.68
C LEU A 335 5.64 9.88 -18.65
N VAL A 336 6.04 10.55 -17.57
CA VAL A 336 6.81 9.93 -16.49
C VAL A 336 6.02 8.77 -15.87
N PHE A 337 4.73 8.98 -15.60
CA PHE A 337 3.83 7.94 -15.10
C PHE A 337 3.88 6.69 -15.97
N ILE A 338 3.59 6.81 -17.27
CA ILE A 338 3.43 5.65 -18.16
C ILE A 338 4.77 4.96 -18.43
N VAL A 339 5.85 5.75 -18.49
CA VAL A 339 7.21 5.28 -18.69
C VAL A 339 7.70 4.49 -17.47
N CYS A 340 7.48 5.03 -16.27
CA CYS A 340 7.93 4.43 -15.03
C CYS A 340 7.03 3.28 -14.56
N SER A 341 5.73 3.29 -14.87
CA SER A 341 4.80 2.22 -14.46
C SER A 341 4.89 1.01 -15.38
N TYR A 342 4.99 1.18 -16.70
CA TYR A 342 4.89 0.06 -17.65
C TYR A 342 6.03 -0.01 -18.67
N ILE A 343 6.31 1.06 -19.42
CA ILE A 343 7.15 1.00 -20.62
C ILE A 343 8.60 0.60 -20.30
N ILE A 344 9.16 1.04 -19.16
CA ILE A 344 10.49 0.59 -18.73
C ILE A 344 10.43 -0.75 -18.00
N PRO A 345 9.65 -0.91 -16.92
CA PRO A 345 9.75 -2.11 -16.08
C PRO A 345 9.36 -3.39 -16.80
N VAL A 346 8.22 -3.40 -17.52
CA VAL A 346 7.65 -4.63 -18.06
C VAL A 346 8.51 -5.24 -19.17
N PRO A 347 8.96 -4.49 -20.20
CA PRO A 347 9.88 -5.02 -21.20
C PRO A 347 11.21 -5.48 -20.59
N LEU A 348 11.75 -4.77 -19.60
CA LEU A 348 12.95 -5.22 -18.90
C LEU A 348 12.73 -6.55 -18.18
N TRP A 349 11.59 -6.73 -17.50
CA TRP A 349 11.26 -7.98 -16.83
C TRP A 349 11.05 -9.17 -17.79
N MET A 350 10.76 -8.95 -19.08
CA MET A 350 10.71 -10.05 -20.05
C MET A 350 12.07 -10.77 -20.16
N PHE A 351 13.17 -10.04 -19.95
CA PHE A 351 14.50 -10.63 -19.95
C PHE A 351 14.81 -11.33 -18.63
N ARG A 352 15.06 -12.64 -18.69
CA ARG A 352 15.44 -13.46 -17.53
C ARG A 352 16.67 -12.93 -16.79
N ARG A 353 17.60 -12.26 -17.49
CA ARG A 353 18.81 -11.65 -16.89
C ARG A 353 18.46 -10.51 -15.93
N VAL A 354 17.43 -9.71 -16.27
CA VAL A 354 16.95 -8.61 -15.43
C VAL A 354 16.24 -9.18 -14.21
N ARG A 355 15.33 -10.15 -14.40
CA ARG A 355 14.55 -10.76 -13.30
C ARG A 355 15.40 -11.45 -12.22
N ARG A 356 16.58 -11.95 -12.59
CA ARG A 356 17.52 -12.57 -11.65
C ARG A 356 18.54 -11.57 -11.07
N SER A 357 18.54 -10.31 -11.50
CA SER A 357 19.43 -9.29 -10.97
C SER A 357 18.71 -8.45 -9.92
N PHE A 358 19.19 -8.56 -8.67
CA PHE A 358 18.64 -7.76 -7.56
C PHE A 358 18.72 -6.25 -7.82
N THR A 359 19.78 -5.76 -8.47
CA THR A 359 19.93 -4.32 -8.76
C THR A 359 18.89 -3.83 -9.76
N TRP A 360 18.71 -4.56 -10.86
CA TRP A 360 17.71 -4.17 -11.87
C TRP A 360 16.29 -4.29 -11.33
N MET A 361 16.00 -5.33 -10.55
CA MET A 361 14.71 -5.49 -9.89
C MET A 361 14.44 -4.37 -8.89
N LEU A 362 15.44 -3.93 -8.11
CA LEU A 362 15.29 -2.79 -7.22
C LEU A 362 14.90 -1.50 -7.97
N TRP A 363 15.63 -1.17 -9.03
CA TRP A 363 15.37 0.04 -9.82
C TRP A 363 13.99 0.00 -10.50
N THR A 364 13.69 -1.10 -11.18
CA THR A 364 12.40 -1.26 -11.88
C THR A 364 11.20 -1.24 -10.92
N SER A 365 11.30 -1.86 -9.74
CA SER A 365 10.25 -1.81 -8.73
C SER A 365 10.06 -0.42 -8.10
N LEU A 366 11.14 0.34 -7.91
CA LEU A 366 11.05 1.73 -7.47
C LEU A 366 10.39 2.63 -8.53
N LEU A 367 10.71 2.43 -9.81
CA LEU A 367 10.06 3.15 -10.92
C LEU A 367 8.56 2.88 -10.93
N VAL A 368 8.12 1.62 -10.75
CA VAL A 368 6.69 1.32 -10.66
C VAL A 368 6.04 2.08 -9.51
N ASN A 369 6.63 2.09 -8.31
CA ASN A 369 6.06 2.83 -7.19
C ASN A 369 5.92 4.34 -7.47
N VAL A 370 6.92 4.96 -8.09
CA VAL A 370 6.83 6.37 -8.52
C VAL A 370 5.74 6.57 -9.57
N GLY A 371 5.69 5.71 -10.59
CA GLY A 371 4.68 5.77 -11.65
C GLY A 371 3.26 5.63 -11.11
N MET A 372 3.02 4.65 -10.23
CA MET A 372 1.71 4.40 -9.63
C MET A 372 1.29 5.48 -8.62
N PHE A 373 2.24 6.18 -7.98
CA PHE A 373 1.93 7.39 -7.21
C PHE A 373 1.45 8.52 -8.12
N LEU A 374 2.18 8.77 -9.23
CA LEU A 374 1.83 9.80 -10.21
C LEU A 374 0.48 9.52 -10.88
N GLU A 375 0.18 8.26 -11.19
CA GLU A 375 -1.13 7.85 -11.71
C GLU A 375 -2.28 8.36 -10.85
N ARG A 376 -2.15 8.24 -9.52
CA ARG A 376 -3.19 8.65 -8.55
C ARG A 376 -3.33 10.16 -8.55
N LEU A 377 -2.21 10.88 -8.59
CA LEU A 377 -2.19 12.33 -8.69
C LEU A 377 -2.86 12.83 -9.99
N ILE A 378 -2.59 12.16 -11.12
CA ILE A 378 -3.11 12.50 -12.46
C ILE A 378 -4.60 12.16 -12.61
N ILE A 379 -5.08 11.13 -11.91
CA ILE A 379 -6.51 10.83 -11.84
C ILE A 379 -7.23 11.95 -11.07
N ILE A 380 -6.68 12.38 -9.93
CA ILE A 380 -7.35 13.32 -9.01
C ILE A 380 -7.28 14.76 -9.51
N VAL A 381 -6.08 15.31 -9.68
CA VAL A 381 -5.92 16.77 -9.78
C VAL A 381 -6.40 17.32 -11.12
N PRO A 382 -5.98 16.81 -12.29
CA PRO A 382 -6.49 17.24 -13.59
C PRO A 382 -8.03 17.23 -13.72
N ALA A 383 -8.69 16.24 -13.11
CA ALA A 383 -10.15 16.15 -13.11
C ALA A 383 -10.80 17.30 -12.31
N LEU A 384 -10.15 17.75 -11.22
CA LEU A 384 -10.63 18.84 -10.38
C LEU A 384 -10.21 20.24 -10.85
N MET A 385 -9.21 20.38 -11.72
CA MET A 385 -8.69 21.69 -12.16
C MET A 385 -9.71 22.53 -12.94
N ARG A 386 -10.79 21.92 -13.43
CA ARG A 386 -11.75 22.58 -14.30
C ARG A 386 -13.01 23.03 -13.58
N LYS A 387 -13.61 24.06 -14.17
CA LYS A 387 -14.88 24.65 -13.78
C LYS A 387 -15.97 23.59 -13.64
N GLY A 388 -16.39 23.33 -12.40
CA GLY A 388 -17.60 22.58 -12.11
C GLY A 388 -18.87 23.42 -12.34
N PRO A 389 -20.07 22.85 -12.17
CA PRO A 389 -21.33 23.58 -12.34
C PRO A 389 -21.45 24.83 -11.46
N TRP A 390 -20.75 24.85 -10.32
CA TRP A 390 -20.82 25.89 -9.29
C TRP A 390 -19.53 26.69 -9.10
N VAL A 391 -18.45 26.37 -9.82
CA VAL A 391 -17.13 27.00 -9.67
C VAL A 391 -16.68 27.56 -11.00
N PHE A 392 -16.65 28.89 -11.15
CA PHE A 392 -16.43 29.56 -12.44
C PHE A 392 -14.95 29.78 -12.80
N THR A 393 -14.03 29.21 -12.04
CA THR A 393 -12.58 29.42 -12.17
C THR A 393 -11.87 28.14 -12.62
N TYR A 394 -10.82 28.33 -13.42
CA TYR A 394 -9.80 27.31 -13.66
C TYR A 394 -8.63 27.62 -12.76
N ASP A 395 -8.07 26.60 -12.11
CA ASP A 395 -6.89 26.78 -11.31
C ASP A 395 -5.95 25.58 -11.43
N THR A 396 -4.73 25.75 -10.95
CA THR A 396 -3.71 24.70 -10.89
C THR A 396 -3.44 24.31 -9.44
N TYR A 397 -2.72 23.22 -9.23
CA TYR A 397 -2.38 22.76 -7.89
C TYR A 397 -0.88 22.64 -7.77
N ARG A 398 -0.35 23.23 -6.70
CA ARG A 398 1.06 23.13 -6.31
C ARG A 398 1.11 22.77 -4.83
N PRO A 399 1.72 21.63 -4.46
CA PRO A 399 1.79 21.24 -3.07
C PRO A 399 2.58 22.27 -2.27
N SER A 400 2.02 22.66 -1.14
CA SER A 400 2.69 23.51 -0.15
C SER A 400 3.85 22.77 0.51
N ALA A 401 4.76 23.51 1.15
CA ALA A 401 5.83 22.92 1.95
C ALA A 401 5.29 22.05 3.11
N VAL A 402 4.12 22.39 3.65
CA VAL A 402 3.43 21.63 4.71
C VAL A 402 3.01 20.26 4.18
N GLU A 403 2.37 20.21 3.02
CA GLU A 403 1.96 18.95 2.38
C GLU A 403 3.17 18.07 2.02
N VAL A 404 4.23 18.66 1.49
CA VAL A 404 5.47 17.92 1.18
C VAL A 404 6.08 17.32 2.44
N THR A 405 6.19 18.10 3.52
CA THR A 405 6.75 17.63 4.80
C THR A 405 5.91 16.54 5.47
N LEU A 406 4.59 16.53 5.22
CA LEU A 406 3.70 15.50 5.75
C LEU A 406 3.78 14.17 5.02
N ILE A 407 4.25 14.18 3.77
CA ILE A 407 4.15 13.02 2.86
C ILE A 407 5.50 12.42 2.50
N VAL A 408 6.52 13.27 2.31
CA VAL A 408 7.90 12.89 1.98
C VAL A 408 8.71 12.76 3.26
#